data_AF-A0A918EH79-F1
#
_entry.id   AF-A0A918EH79-F1
#
_cell.length_a   1.000
_cell.length_b   1.000
_cell.length_c   1.000
_cell.angle_alpha   90.00
_cell.angle_beta   90.00
_cell.angle_gamma   90.00
#
_symmetry.space_group_name_H-M   'P 1'
#
loop_
_entity.id
_entity.type
_entity.pdbx_description
1 polymer ?
#
loop_
_entity_poly.entity_id
_entity_poly.type
_entity_poly.pdbx_seq_one_letter_code
_entity_poly.pdbx_strand_id
1 'polypeptide(L)'
;MSELEKRYRWLLGFYPREHREQHGEEMLGVLIADAGERTTPGWRDTADLLWGAFRLHVRRLLAADVLAIVGLLGPIAVLAGATTSLHELAWWIRAGSVPPFQQLPDAPVWLVWLAVAILAVAGKRSAAAVGAWVATAGLIVVMQLPFAGWQWFTDKAGWVLLSAVTAFALSVSDGRGVRGRSAIVTMAVTVLVTVGLGVFGHREVIAEYAALVVLFAGAALAAGIRSAAGRRAALVLSAPVATALLARLVDAVHQGPINDTVSALIFFGAPLVFLVAVGGLVRLPRRTSAS
;
A
#
# COMPACT_ATOMS: atom_id res chain seq x y z
N MET A 1 11.48 29.00 32.54
CA MET A 1 10.80 28.14 31.53
C MET A 1 9.32 28.17 31.80
N SER A 2 8.52 28.51 30.79
CA SER A 2 7.06 28.44 30.89
C SER A 2 6.59 26.99 30.92
N GLU A 3 5.39 26.72 31.45
CA GLU A 3 4.79 25.38 31.40
C GLU A 3 4.56 24.89 29.96
N LEU A 4 4.24 25.83 29.05
CA LEU A 4 4.11 25.55 27.62
C LEU A 4 5.43 25.02 27.03
N GLU A 5 6.55 25.68 27.31
CA GLU A 5 7.87 25.27 26.83
C GLU A 5 8.21 23.83 27.29
N LYS A 6 7.94 23.51 28.57
CA LYS A 6 8.15 22.15 29.09
C LYS A 6 7.34 21.11 28.32
N ARG A 7 6.07 21.42 28.00
CA ARG A 7 5.20 20.52 27.22
C ARG A 7 5.69 20.32 25.79
N TYR A 8 6.12 21.40 25.11
CA TYR A 8 6.70 21.25 23.77
C TYR A 8 8.03 20.48 23.80
N ARG A 9 8.91 20.70 24.78
CA ARG A 9 10.14 19.91 24.94
C ARG A 9 9.84 18.43 25.18
N TRP A 10 8.79 18.12 25.96
CA TRP A 10 8.33 16.74 26.14
C TRP A 10 7.84 16.12 24.81
N LEU A 11 7.04 16.84 24.03
CA LEU A 11 6.59 16.40 22.70
C LEU A 11 7.76 16.20 21.72
N LEU A 12 8.73 17.11 21.71
CA LEU A 12 9.95 16.98 20.90
C LEU A 12 10.82 15.80 21.36
N GLY A 13 10.62 15.30 22.59
CA GLY A 13 11.23 14.07 23.09
C GLY A 13 10.87 12.81 22.29
N PHE A 14 9.75 12.81 21.55
CA PHE A 14 9.39 11.70 20.66
C PHE A 14 10.21 11.67 19.37
N TYR A 15 10.88 12.76 18.98
CA TYR A 15 11.75 12.78 17.81
C TYR A 15 13.02 11.95 18.06
N PRO A 16 13.57 11.27 17.03
CA PRO A 16 14.87 10.62 17.14
C PRO A 16 15.94 11.58 17.65
N ARG A 17 16.78 11.08 18.57
CA ARG A 17 17.77 11.87 19.34
C ARG A 17 18.61 12.80 18.46
N GLU A 18 19.17 12.28 17.39
CA GLU A 18 20.01 13.02 16.44
C GLU A 18 19.27 14.20 15.78
N HIS A 19 17.99 14.02 15.41
CA HIS A 19 17.21 15.10 14.81
C HIS A 19 16.90 16.19 15.83
N ARG A 20 16.56 15.80 17.06
CA ARG A 20 16.33 16.71 18.18
C ARG A 20 17.59 17.49 18.57
N GLU A 21 18.76 16.86 18.56
CA GLU A 21 20.03 17.53 18.85
C GLU A 21 20.37 18.60 17.81
N GLN A 22 20.02 18.37 16.54
CA GLN A 22 20.31 19.30 15.45
C GLN A 22 19.27 20.41 15.30
N HIS A 23 17.97 20.11 15.42
CA HIS A 23 16.88 21.03 15.07
C HIS A 23 15.93 21.33 16.24
N GLY A 24 16.12 20.70 17.41
CA GLY A 24 15.14 20.76 18.50
C GLY A 24 14.91 22.15 19.07
N GLU A 25 15.97 22.95 19.26
CA GLU A 25 15.83 24.32 19.77
C GLU A 25 15.25 25.27 18.71
N GLU A 26 15.53 25.07 17.42
CA GLU A 26 14.91 25.82 16.32
C GLU A 26 13.40 25.53 16.25
N MET A 27 13.01 24.24 16.26
CA MET A 27 11.61 23.82 16.28
C MET A 27 10.87 24.37 17.50
N LEU A 28 11.49 24.33 18.68
CA LEU A 28 10.93 24.88 19.90
C LEU A 28 10.71 26.40 19.81
N GLY A 29 11.69 27.12 19.25
CA GLY A 29 11.58 28.56 19.02
C GLY A 29 10.41 28.93 18.11
N VAL A 30 10.23 28.21 17.00
CA VAL A 30 9.09 28.43 16.08
C VAL A 30 7.76 28.13 16.77
N LEU A 31 7.66 27.03 17.52
CA LEU A 31 6.43 26.65 18.23
C LEU A 31 6.05 27.66 19.32
N ILE A 32 7.02 28.18 20.07
CA ILE A 32 6.78 29.21 21.10
C ILE A 32 6.38 30.54 20.46
N ALA A 33 7.01 30.92 19.35
CA ALA A 33 6.68 32.14 18.63
C ALA A 33 5.25 32.10 18.06
N ASP A 34 4.82 30.95 17.51
CA ASP A 34 3.45 30.74 17.00
C ASP A 34 2.40 30.56 18.11
N ALA A 35 2.81 30.16 19.31
CA ALA A 35 1.91 29.98 20.44
C ALA A 35 1.26 31.28 20.94
N GLY A 36 1.96 32.41 20.83
CA GLY A 36 1.52 33.70 21.37
C GLY A 36 1.30 33.63 22.89
N GLU A 37 0.13 34.06 23.37
CA GLU A 37 -0.22 34.06 24.81
C GLU A 37 -0.76 32.71 25.32
N ARG A 38 -0.81 31.67 24.48
CA ARG A 38 -1.31 30.34 24.88
C ARG A 38 -0.45 29.74 26.00
N THR A 39 -1.09 29.09 26.98
CA THR A 39 -0.41 28.38 28.08
C THR A 39 -0.31 26.88 27.84
N THR A 40 -1.02 26.36 26.83
CA THR A 40 -1.02 24.94 26.45
C THR A 40 -0.84 24.76 24.94
N PRO A 41 -0.19 23.67 24.49
CA PRO A 41 -0.06 23.36 23.07
C PRO A 41 -1.44 23.20 22.42
N GLY A 42 -1.59 23.70 21.19
CA GLY A 42 -2.77 23.39 20.39
C GLY A 42 -2.86 21.89 20.11
N TRP A 43 -4.09 21.36 20.03
CA TRP A 43 -4.29 19.95 19.68
C TRP A 43 -3.77 19.63 18.26
N ARG A 44 -3.86 20.61 17.34
CA ARG A 44 -3.30 20.51 15.98
C ARG A 44 -1.79 20.42 16.01
N ASP A 45 -1.14 21.33 16.75
CA ASP A 45 0.32 21.36 16.92
C ASP A 45 0.82 20.05 17.53
N THR A 46 0.09 19.54 18.54
CA THR A 46 0.41 18.26 19.18
C THR A 46 0.31 17.10 18.18
N ALA A 47 -0.78 17.03 17.41
CA ALA A 47 -0.98 15.98 16.41
C ALA A 47 0.08 16.05 15.30
N ASP A 48 0.41 17.25 14.82
CA ASP A 48 1.41 17.46 13.78
C ASP A 48 2.81 17.07 14.26
N LEU A 49 3.18 17.43 15.50
CA LEU A 49 4.46 17.04 16.10
C LEU A 49 4.58 15.53 16.28
N LEU A 50 3.54 14.88 16.81
CA LEU A 50 3.53 13.43 16.98
C LEU A 50 3.57 12.71 15.64
N TRP A 51 2.83 13.20 14.64
CA TRP A 51 2.84 12.66 13.29
C TRP A 51 4.20 12.82 12.61
N GLY A 52 4.84 13.99 12.75
CA GLY A 52 6.19 14.25 12.25
C GLY A 52 7.23 13.33 12.88
N ALA A 53 7.18 13.16 14.21
CA ALA A 53 8.06 12.23 14.94
C ALA A 53 7.87 10.79 14.46
N PHE A 54 6.61 10.33 14.38
CA PHE A 54 6.26 9.00 13.88
C PHE A 54 6.79 8.79 12.45
N ARG A 55 6.57 9.75 11.56
CA ARG A 55 7.04 9.70 10.16
C ARG A 55 8.56 9.58 10.09
N LEU A 56 9.30 10.27 10.97
CA LEU A 56 10.76 10.18 11.03
C LEU A 56 11.23 8.81 11.49
N HIS A 57 10.60 8.24 12.52
CA HIS A 57 10.89 6.88 13.00
C HIS A 57 10.60 5.83 11.93
N VAL A 58 9.42 5.90 11.31
CA VAL A 58 9.04 4.97 10.24
C VAL A 58 10.03 5.05 9.08
N ARG A 59 10.52 6.23 8.70
CA ARG A 59 11.54 6.37 7.65
C ARG A 59 12.92 5.86 8.02
N ARG A 60 13.25 5.84 9.31
CA ARG A 60 14.52 5.25 9.79
C ARG A 60 14.41 3.73 9.79
N LEU A 61 13.27 3.20 10.22
CA LEU A 61 13.00 1.76 10.29
C LEU A 61 12.73 1.14 8.92
N LEU A 62 12.00 1.85 8.06
CA LEU A 62 11.63 1.41 6.73
C LEU A 62 12.54 2.03 5.68
N ALA A 63 12.75 1.33 4.58
CA ALA A 63 13.49 1.91 3.46
C ALA A 63 12.66 3.02 2.78
N ALA A 64 12.95 4.30 3.08
CA ALA A 64 12.21 5.44 2.53
C ALA A 64 12.10 5.40 0.99
N ASP A 65 13.14 4.95 0.30
CA ASP A 65 13.13 4.74 -1.15
C ASP A 65 12.10 3.70 -1.60
N VAL A 66 11.91 2.63 -0.82
CA VAL A 66 10.90 1.60 -1.09
C VAL A 66 9.50 2.21 -0.95
N LEU A 67 9.25 2.97 0.11
CA LEU A 67 7.95 3.65 0.28
C LEU A 67 7.68 4.68 -0.81
N ALA A 68 8.71 5.37 -1.33
CA ALA A 68 8.57 6.26 -2.48
C ALA A 68 8.19 5.50 -3.76
N ILE A 69 8.83 4.37 -4.04
CA ILE A 69 8.49 3.53 -5.20
C ILE A 69 7.09 2.94 -5.06
N VAL A 70 6.76 2.37 -3.90
CA VAL A 70 5.44 1.76 -3.62
C VAL A 70 4.34 2.83 -3.62
N GLY A 71 4.57 4.01 -3.04
CA GLY A 71 3.61 5.10 -3.09
C GLY A 71 3.34 5.61 -4.51
N LEU A 72 4.33 5.57 -5.41
CA LEU A 72 4.13 5.94 -6.82
C LEU A 72 3.44 4.82 -7.62
N LEU A 73 3.98 3.60 -7.57
CA LEU A 73 3.59 2.50 -8.45
C LEU A 73 2.44 1.67 -7.89
N GLY A 74 2.29 1.63 -6.58
CA GLY A 74 1.26 0.87 -5.87
C GLY A 74 -0.16 1.19 -6.34
N PRO A 75 -0.57 2.46 -6.47
CA PRO A 75 -1.92 2.78 -6.94
C PRO A 75 -2.22 2.24 -8.33
N ILE A 76 -1.21 2.22 -9.21
CA ILE A 76 -1.33 1.66 -10.56
C ILE A 76 -1.42 0.14 -10.46
N ALA A 77 -0.51 -0.49 -9.70
CA ALA A 77 -0.49 -1.95 -9.52
C ALA A 77 -1.81 -2.48 -8.94
N VAL A 78 -2.40 -1.80 -7.95
CA VAL A 78 -3.69 -2.18 -7.33
C VAL A 78 -4.81 -2.28 -8.36
N LEU A 79 -4.79 -1.50 -9.45
CA LEU A 79 -5.80 -1.56 -10.51
C LEU A 79 -5.84 -2.90 -11.25
N ALA A 80 -4.79 -3.71 -11.20
CA ALA A 80 -4.86 -5.09 -11.72
C ALA A 80 -5.88 -5.95 -10.94
N GLY A 81 -6.22 -5.59 -9.70
CA GLY A 81 -7.30 -6.23 -8.93
C GLY A 81 -8.71 -6.04 -9.49
N ALA A 82 -8.90 -5.07 -10.39
CA ALA A 82 -10.17 -4.80 -11.08
C ALA A 82 -10.48 -5.80 -12.21
N THR A 83 -9.59 -6.75 -12.48
CA THR A 83 -9.73 -7.74 -13.56
C THR A 83 -11.06 -8.48 -13.50
N THR A 84 -11.47 -8.96 -12.32
CA THR A 84 -12.75 -9.66 -12.14
C THR A 84 -13.93 -8.75 -12.50
N SER A 85 -13.96 -7.52 -11.98
CA SER A 85 -15.04 -6.56 -12.24
C SER A 85 -15.12 -6.18 -13.72
N LEU A 86 -13.98 -6.08 -14.41
CA LEU A 86 -13.94 -5.83 -15.85
C LEU A 86 -14.38 -7.04 -16.67
N HIS A 87 -14.06 -8.26 -16.23
CA HIS A 87 -14.57 -9.48 -16.85
C HIS A 87 -16.10 -9.55 -16.75
N GLU A 88 -16.64 -9.35 -15.55
CA GLU A 88 -18.09 -9.32 -15.30
C GLU A 88 -18.77 -8.20 -16.11
N LEU A 89 -18.17 -7.01 -16.18
CA LEU A 89 -18.68 -5.92 -17.00
C LEU A 89 -18.69 -6.27 -18.50
N ALA A 90 -17.62 -6.88 -19.01
CA ALA A 90 -17.54 -7.30 -20.41
C ALA A 90 -18.58 -8.38 -20.74
N TRP A 91 -18.78 -9.33 -19.82
CA TRP A 91 -19.81 -10.36 -19.94
C TRP A 91 -21.22 -9.74 -19.91
N TRP A 92 -21.45 -8.77 -19.01
CA TRP A 92 -22.70 -8.02 -18.92
C TRP A 92 -23.04 -7.28 -20.21
N ILE A 93 -22.09 -6.51 -20.79
CA ILE A 93 -22.28 -5.83 -22.08
C ILE A 93 -22.70 -6.82 -23.17
N ARG A 94 -22.10 -8.02 -23.14
CA ARG A 94 -22.41 -9.10 -24.10
C ARG A 94 -23.78 -9.74 -23.85
N ALA A 95 -24.19 -9.90 -22.59
CA ALA A 95 -25.42 -10.58 -22.20
C ALA A 95 -26.67 -9.68 -22.24
N GLY A 96 -26.50 -8.34 -22.26
CA GLY A 96 -27.57 -7.37 -22.51
C GLY A 96 -28.64 -7.25 -21.41
N SER A 97 -28.36 -7.63 -20.15
CA SER A 97 -29.35 -7.53 -19.07
C SER A 97 -28.76 -7.41 -17.65
N VAL A 98 -29.58 -6.88 -16.72
CA VAL A 98 -29.42 -6.64 -15.26
C VAL A 98 -28.79 -5.28 -14.86
N PRO A 99 -29.21 -4.61 -13.74
CA PRO A 99 -28.63 -3.34 -13.29
C PRO A 99 -27.16 -3.48 -12.81
N PRO A 100 -26.25 -2.58 -13.21
CA PRO A 100 -24.80 -2.74 -13.00
C PRO A 100 -24.37 -2.74 -11.52
N PHE A 101 -25.10 -2.04 -10.65
CA PHE A 101 -24.72 -1.89 -9.24
C PHE A 101 -24.94 -3.16 -8.39
N GLN A 102 -25.78 -4.09 -8.86
CA GLN A 102 -25.98 -5.36 -8.15
C GLN A 102 -24.88 -6.39 -8.50
N GLN A 103 -24.27 -6.27 -9.68
CA GLN A 103 -23.26 -7.22 -10.15
C GLN A 103 -21.82 -6.77 -9.88
N LEU A 104 -21.59 -5.46 -9.74
CA LEU A 104 -20.24 -4.90 -9.57
C LEU A 104 -20.13 -4.09 -8.27
N PRO A 105 -20.28 -4.74 -7.10
CA PRO A 105 -20.28 -4.04 -5.81
C PRO A 105 -18.94 -3.34 -5.50
N ASP A 106 -17.85 -3.77 -6.14
CA ASP A 106 -16.51 -3.21 -5.96
C ASP A 106 -16.11 -2.16 -7.02
N ALA A 107 -16.91 -1.95 -8.08
CA ALA A 107 -16.63 -0.96 -9.12
C ALA A 107 -16.36 0.47 -8.59
N PRO A 108 -17.13 1.00 -7.61
CA PRO A 108 -16.83 2.32 -7.05
C PRO A 108 -15.42 2.38 -6.43
N VAL A 109 -14.97 1.29 -5.80
CA VAL A 109 -13.67 1.22 -5.15
C VAL A 109 -12.54 1.29 -6.17
N TRP A 110 -12.69 0.61 -7.32
CA TRP A 110 -11.72 0.67 -8.42
C TRP A 110 -11.67 2.05 -9.08
N LEU A 111 -12.79 2.75 -9.20
CA LEU A 111 -12.82 4.14 -9.68
C LEU A 111 -12.06 5.08 -8.72
N VAL A 112 -12.20 4.90 -7.41
CA VAL A 112 -11.40 5.67 -6.44
C VAL A 112 -9.91 5.34 -6.59
N TRP A 113 -9.53 4.07 -6.76
CA TRP A 113 -8.12 3.70 -7.02
C TRP A 113 -7.58 4.30 -8.32
N LEU A 114 -8.39 4.41 -9.37
CA LEU A 114 -7.98 5.08 -10.61
C LEU A 114 -7.72 6.56 -10.36
N ALA A 115 -8.60 7.24 -9.62
CA ALA A 115 -8.38 8.63 -9.22
C ALA A 115 -7.12 8.78 -8.33
N VAL A 116 -6.89 7.86 -7.39
CA VAL A 116 -5.67 7.83 -6.56
C VAL A 116 -4.42 7.68 -7.42
N ALA A 117 -4.43 6.81 -8.43
CA ALA A 117 -3.31 6.65 -9.35
C ALA A 117 -3.01 7.94 -10.13
N ILE A 118 -4.05 8.61 -10.65
CA ILE A 118 -3.91 9.90 -11.34
C ILE A 118 -3.36 10.97 -10.39
N LEU A 119 -3.90 11.07 -9.17
CA LEU A 119 -3.44 12.04 -8.16
C LEU A 119 -2.00 11.78 -7.73
N ALA A 120 -1.61 10.51 -7.56
CA ALA A 120 -0.25 10.13 -7.19
C ALA A 120 0.76 10.50 -8.29
N VAL A 121 0.42 10.23 -9.57
CA VAL A 121 1.24 10.62 -10.73
C VAL A 121 1.32 12.14 -10.89
N ALA A 122 0.22 12.85 -10.60
CA ALA A 122 0.17 14.32 -10.59
C ALA A 122 0.88 14.96 -9.37
N GLY A 123 1.44 14.16 -8.46
CA GLY A 123 2.14 14.67 -7.28
C GLY A 123 1.23 15.16 -6.15
N LYS A 124 -0.10 15.00 -6.26
CA LYS A 124 -1.10 15.40 -5.24
C LYS A 124 -1.21 14.35 -4.12
N ARG A 125 -0.11 14.13 -3.40
CA ARG A 125 0.04 12.97 -2.49
C ARG A 125 -0.93 12.95 -1.33
N SER A 126 -1.21 14.09 -0.68
CA SER A 126 -2.14 14.10 0.46
C SER A 126 -3.55 13.67 0.03
N ALA A 127 -4.03 14.17 -1.11
CA ALA A 127 -5.30 13.77 -1.69
C ALA A 127 -5.29 12.29 -2.11
N ALA A 128 -4.20 11.83 -2.74
CA ALA A 128 -4.03 10.43 -3.10
C ALA A 128 -4.02 9.51 -1.87
N ALA A 129 -3.37 9.89 -0.77
CA ALA A 129 -3.32 9.12 0.47
C ALA A 129 -4.71 8.99 1.11
N VAL A 130 -5.46 10.10 1.19
CA VAL A 130 -6.85 10.06 1.69
C VAL A 130 -7.71 9.15 0.81
N GLY A 131 -7.64 9.32 -0.51
CA GLY A 131 -8.37 8.45 -1.44
C GLY A 131 -7.98 6.97 -1.31
N ALA A 132 -6.69 6.67 -1.10
CA ALA A 132 -6.19 5.31 -0.93
C ALA A 132 -6.71 4.65 0.36
N TRP A 133 -6.80 5.40 1.46
CA TRP A 133 -7.40 4.91 2.70
C TRP A 133 -8.91 4.67 2.55
N VAL A 134 -9.63 5.59 1.91
CA VAL A 134 -11.06 5.44 1.61
C VAL A 134 -11.30 4.21 0.73
N ALA A 135 -10.53 4.03 -0.33
CA ALA A 135 -10.65 2.87 -1.22
C ALA A 135 -10.28 1.56 -0.51
N THR A 136 -9.24 1.56 0.33
CA THR A 136 -8.87 0.39 1.14
C THR A 136 -9.97 0.00 2.13
N ALA A 137 -10.54 0.98 2.85
CA ALA A 137 -11.69 0.75 3.71
C ALA A 137 -12.89 0.22 2.92
N GLY A 138 -13.12 0.76 1.72
CA GLY A 138 -14.10 0.26 0.76
C GLY A 138 -13.89 -1.22 0.45
N LEU A 139 -12.69 -1.64 0.04
CA LEU A 139 -12.38 -3.06 -0.22
C LEU A 139 -12.66 -3.93 1.01
N ILE A 140 -12.26 -3.50 2.20
CA ILE A 140 -12.51 -4.23 3.45
C ILE A 140 -14.01 -4.38 3.70
N VAL A 141 -14.81 -3.33 3.50
CA VAL A 141 -16.27 -3.40 3.65
C VAL A 141 -16.88 -4.35 2.62
N VAL A 142 -16.49 -4.27 1.36
CA VAL A 142 -17.02 -5.19 0.35
C VAL A 142 -16.68 -6.64 0.75
N MET A 143 -15.47 -6.91 1.27
CA MET A 143 -15.04 -8.21 1.84
C MET A 143 -15.93 -8.79 2.95
N GLN A 144 -16.77 -7.98 3.59
CA GLN A 144 -17.68 -8.43 4.66
C GLN A 144 -19.13 -8.66 4.18
N LEU A 145 -19.44 -8.41 2.90
CA LEU A 145 -20.81 -8.53 2.41
C LEU A 145 -21.24 -9.99 2.28
N PRO A 146 -22.52 -10.36 2.45
CA PRO A 146 -22.94 -11.78 2.49
C PRO A 146 -22.64 -12.60 1.21
N PHE A 147 -22.48 -11.94 0.07
CA PHE A 147 -22.09 -12.60 -1.19
C PHE A 147 -20.57 -12.85 -1.28
N ALA A 148 -19.78 -12.28 -0.37
CA ALA A 148 -18.35 -12.48 -0.22
C ALA A 148 -18.07 -13.88 0.32
N GLY A 149 -18.19 -14.90 -0.53
CA GLY A 149 -17.81 -16.26 -0.15
C GLY A 149 -16.31 -16.40 0.08
N TRP A 150 -15.92 -17.59 0.56
CA TRP A 150 -14.52 -17.99 0.79
C TRP A 150 -13.57 -17.63 -0.36
N GLN A 151 -13.94 -17.99 -1.59
CA GLN A 151 -13.13 -17.77 -2.78
C GLN A 151 -12.85 -16.28 -3.02
N TRP A 152 -13.83 -15.43 -2.76
CA TRP A 152 -13.66 -14.01 -2.99
C TRP A 152 -12.78 -13.38 -1.90
N PHE A 153 -12.81 -13.90 -0.67
CA PHE A 153 -11.86 -13.51 0.38
C PHE A 153 -10.41 -13.85 -0.01
N THR A 154 -10.13 -15.09 -0.43
CA THR A 154 -8.78 -15.54 -0.78
C THR A 154 -8.23 -14.79 -1.99
N ASP A 155 -9.05 -14.55 -3.00
CA ASP A 155 -8.67 -13.83 -4.22
C ASP A 155 -8.38 -12.34 -3.96
N LYS A 156 -9.11 -11.70 -3.03
CA LYS A 156 -8.99 -10.26 -2.75
C LYS A 156 -8.03 -9.90 -1.62
N ALA A 157 -7.68 -10.84 -0.75
CA ALA A 157 -6.79 -10.57 0.41
C ALA A 157 -5.44 -9.95 -0.01
N GLY A 158 -4.83 -10.46 -1.09
CA GLY A 158 -3.56 -9.93 -1.59
C GLY A 158 -3.67 -8.49 -2.09
N TRP A 159 -4.80 -8.14 -2.71
CA TRP A 159 -5.10 -6.78 -3.17
C TRP A 159 -5.35 -5.83 -2.01
N VAL A 160 -6.07 -6.25 -0.96
CA VAL A 160 -6.28 -5.44 0.25
C VAL A 160 -4.98 -5.20 1.00
N LEU A 161 -4.11 -6.21 1.08
CA LEU A 161 -2.79 -6.03 1.68
C LEU A 161 -1.97 -5.00 0.90
N LEU A 162 -1.90 -5.13 -0.44
CA LEU A 162 -1.20 -4.16 -1.28
C LEU A 162 -1.81 -2.76 -1.18
N SER A 163 -3.14 -2.65 -1.10
CA SER A 163 -3.87 -1.38 -1.02
C SER A 163 -3.55 -0.66 0.29
N ALA A 164 -3.54 -1.38 1.42
CA ALA A 164 -3.19 -0.84 2.74
C ALA A 164 -1.72 -0.38 2.79
N VAL A 165 -0.80 -1.20 2.28
CA VAL A 165 0.63 -0.83 2.22
C VAL A 165 0.85 0.37 1.31
N THR A 166 0.11 0.47 0.20
CA THR A 166 0.15 1.60 -0.72
C THR A 166 -0.38 2.89 -0.07
N ALA A 167 -1.52 2.81 0.62
CA ALA A 167 -2.10 3.93 1.35
C ALA A 167 -1.12 4.45 2.42
N PHE A 168 -0.53 3.53 3.19
CA PHE A 168 0.50 3.86 4.16
C PHE A 168 1.75 4.50 3.53
N ALA A 169 2.22 3.95 2.41
CA ALA A 169 3.38 4.48 1.67
C ALA A 169 3.12 5.90 1.16
N LEU A 170 1.91 6.18 0.65
CA LEU A 170 1.49 7.52 0.25
C LEU A 170 1.43 8.51 1.43
N SER A 171 0.99 8.06 2.61
CA SER A 171 0.93 8.88 3.82
C SER A 171 2.33 9.24 4.36
N VAL A 172 3.28 8.31 4.29
CA VAL A 172 4.59 8.47 4.94
C VAL A 172 5.67 9.00 3.97
N SER A 173 5.59 8.68 2.68
CA SER A 173 6.64 9.04 1.72
C SER A 173 6.67 10.54 1.40
N ASP A 174 7.87 11.11 1.29
CA ASP A 174 8.10 12.45 0.70
C ASP A 174 8.17 12.40 -0.82
N GLY A 175 8.09 11.20 -1.40
CA GLY A 175 8.37 10.84 -2.79
C GLY A 175 9.44 11.69 -3.47
N ARG A 176 10.50 11.99 -2.73
CA ARG A 176 11.81 12.29 -3.29
C ARG A 176 12.42 10.97 -3.75
N GLY A 177 13.23 11.00 -4.82
CA GLY A 177 13.82 9.77 -5.39
C GLY A 177 12.84 8.92 -6.21
N VAL A 178 11.69 9.49 -6.59
CA VAL A 178 10.70 8.81 -7.42
C VAL A 178 11.25 8.58 -8.82
N ARG A 179 11.10 7.34 -9.30
CA ARG A 179 11.55 6.95 -10.63
C ARG A 179 10.83 7.72 -11.72
N GLY A 180 11.54 7.91 -12.83
CA GLY A 180 11.02 8.64 -13.98
C GLY A 180 9.81 7.96 -14.65
N ARG A 181 9.25 8.68 -15.61
CA ARG A 181 8.07 8.31 -16.42
C ARG A 181 8.08 6.86 -16.95
N SER A 182 9.25 6.29 -17.23
CA SER A 182 9.37 4.90 -17.68
C SER A 182 8.80 3.89 -16.70
N ALA A 183 9.02 4.04 -15.39
CA ALA A 183 8.50 3.12 -14.39
C ALA A 183 6.96 3.13 -14.34
N ILE A 184 6.36 4.32 -14.48
CA ILE A 184 4.90 4.50 -14.55
C ILE A 184 4.34 3.80 -15.77
N VAL A 185 4.95 4.01 -16.95
CA VAL A 185 4.53 3.37 -18.20
C VAL A 185 4.66 1.86 -18.13
N THR A 186 5.80 1.34 -17.63
CA THR A 186 5.99 -0.11 -17.45
C THR A 186 4.90 -0.71 -16.56
N MET A 187 4.59 -0.07 -15.41
CA MET A 187 3.55 -0.56 -14.52
C MET A 187 2.16 -0.48 -15.15
N ALA A 188 1.83 0.62 -15.85
CA ALA A 188 0.55 0.75 -16.53
C ALA A 188 0.37 -0.32 -17.62
N VAL A 189 1.40 -0.57 -18.44
CA VAL A 189 1.39 -1.65 -19.44
C VAL A 189 1.24 -3.02 -18.76
N THR A 190 1.95 -3.24 -17.65
CA THR A 190 1.83 -4.48 -16.87
C THR A 190 0.39 -4.72 -16.45
N VAL A 191 -0.26 -3.70 -15.88
CA VAL A 191 -1.66 -3.78 -15.45
C VAL A 191 -2.59 -4.06 -16.62
N LEU A 192 -2.42 -3.37 -17.75
CA LEU A 192 -3.25 -3.61 -18.95
C LEU A 192 -3.10 -5.04 -19.48
N VAL A 193 -1.88 -5.58 -19.51
CA VAL A 193 -1.63 -6.96 -19.95
C VAL A 193 -2.20 -7.96 -18.94
N THR A 194 -1.98 -7.77 -17.64
CA THR A 194 -2.56 -8.63 -16.59
C THR A 194 -4.09 -8.65 -16.65
N VAL A 195 -4.72 -7.47 -16.80
CA VAL A 195 -6.17 -7.35 -16.95
C VAL A 195 -6.64 -8.04 -18.23
N GLY A 196 -5.97 -7.82 -19.37
CA GLY A 196 -6.31 -8.48 -20.62
C GLY A 196 -6.24 -10.00 -20.52
N LEU A 197 -5.18 -10.54 -19.92
CA LEU A 197 -5.03 -11.98 -19.68
C LEU A 197 -6.16 -12.54 -18.81
N GLY A 198 -6.52 -11.85 -17.72
CA GLY A 198 -7.58 -12.35 -16.85
C GLY A 198 -8.99 -12.15 -17.40
N VAL A 199 -9.24 -11.14 -18.24
CA VAL A 199 -10.54 -10.93 -18.89
C VAL A 199 -10.75 -11.93 -20.02
N PHE A 200 -9.77 -12.09 -20.91
CA PHE A 200 -9.88 -12.96 -22.10
C PHE A 200 -9.53 -14.42 -21.84
N GLY A 201 -8.68 -14.69 -20.86
CA GLY A 201 -8.28 -16.04 -20.44
C GLY A 201 -9.00 -16.52 -19.17
N HIS A 202 -10.17 -15.96 -18.85
CA HIS A 202 -10.94 -16.39 -17.69
C HIS A 202 -11.24 -17.90 -17.77
N ARG A 203 -11.01 -18.63 -16.65
CA ARG A 203 -11.07 -20.10 -16.52
C ARG A 203 -9.92 -20.89 -17.15
N GLU A 204 -9.03 -20.25 -17.89
CA GLU A 204 -7.84 -20.89 -18.42
C GLU A 204 -6.71 -20.81 -17.38
N VAL A 205 -6.38 -21.95 -16.76
CA VAL A 205 -5.34 -22.06 -15.73
C VAL A 205 -4.01 -21.45 -16.19
N ILE A 206 -3.65 -21.66 -17.47
CA ILE A 206 -2.42 -21.11 -18.06
C ILE A 206 -2.45 -19.57 -18.08
N ALA A 207 -3.60 -18.96 -18.41
CA ALA A 207 -3.73 -17.51 -18.45
C ALA A 207 -3.67 -16.89 -17.05
N GLU A 208 -4.23 -17.55 -16.05
CA GLU A 208 -4.13 -17.13 -14.64
C GLU A 208 -2.67 -17.10 -14.16
N TYR A 209 -1.91 -18.17 -14.40
CA TYR A 209 -0.47 -18.20 -14.07
C TYR A 209 0.33 -17.18 -14.88
N ALA A 210 0.02 -17.01 -16.17
CA ALA A 210 0.65 -15.99 -17.00
C ALA A 210 0.40 -14.58 -16.44
N ALA A 211 -0.82 -14.28 -15.98
CA ALA A 211 -1.17 -12.99 -15.39
C ALA A 211 -0.36 -12.71 -14.11
N LEU A 212 -0.16 -13.73 -13.26
CA LEU A 212 0.68 -13.64 -12.06
C LEU A 212 2.17 -13.40 -12.40
N VAL A 213 2.70 -14.11 -13.40
CA VAL A 213 4.08 -13.94 -13.88
C VAL A 213 4.29 -12.55 -14.47
N VAL A 214 3.34 -12.07 -15.29
CA VAL A 214 3.38 -10.71 -15.85
C VAL A 214 3.36 -9.67 -14.75
N LEU A 215 2.47 -9.82 -13.76
CA LEU A 215 2.39 -8.88 -12.64
C LEU A 215 3.70 -8.81 -11.85
N PHE A 216 4.29 -9.97 -11.52
CA PHE A 216 5.57 -10.03 -10.81
C PHE A 216 6.72 -9.44 -11.63
N ALA A 217 6.88 -9.86 -12.89
CA ALA A 217 7.95 -9.40 -13.77
C ALA A 217 7.83 -7.90 -14.06
N GLY A 218 6.62 -7.44 -14.34
CA GLY A 218 6.32 -6.03 -14.58
C GLY A 218 6.58 -5.16 -13.35
N ALA A 219 6.19 -5.61 -12.16
CA ALA A 219 6.53 -4.95 -10.90
C ALA A 219 8.05 -4.89 -10.68
N ALA A 220 8.77 -5.98 -10.95
CA ALA A 220 10.23 -6.04 -10.84
C ALA A 220 10.96 -5.12 -11.84
N LEU A 221 10.45 -4.99 -13.06
CA LEU A 221 10.98 -4.09 -14.08
C LEU A 221 10.69 -2.62 -13.73
N ALA A 222 9.44 -2.30 -13.39
CA ALA A 222 9.02 -0.95 -13.03
C ALA A 222 9.73 -0.44 -11.76
N ALA A 223 9.81 -1.27 -10.71
CA ALA A 223 10.57 -0.99 -9.50
C ALA A 223 12.08 -1.15 -9.69
N GLY A 224 12.51 -1.82 -10.76
CA GLY A 224 13.86 -2.01 -11.31
C GLY A 224 14.81 -2.75 -10.39
N ILE A 225 14.88 -4.03 -10.71
CA ILE A 225 15.63 -5.10 -10.08
C ILE A 225 17.14 -4.86 -9.84
N ARG A 226 17.75 -3.87 -10.52
CA ARG A 226 19.17 -3.56 -10.36
C ARG A 226 19.51 -2.88 -9.03
N SER A 227 18.56 -2.19 -8.39
CA SER A 227 18.79 -1.56 -7.09
C SER A 227 18.19 -2.38 -5.94
N ALA A 228 18.82 -2.32 -4.76
CA ALA A 228 18.31 -3.00 -3.57
C ALA A 228 16.90 -2.50 -3.18
N ALA A 229 16.66 -1.19 -3.26
CA ALA A 229 15.34 -0.60 -3.03
C ALA A 229 14.32 -1.09 -4.07
N GLY A 230 14.73 -1.19 -5.34
CA GLY A 230 13.87 -1.67 -6.41
C GLY A 230 13.42 -3.12 -6.23
N ARG A 231 14.34 -4.02 -5.86
CA ARG A 231 14.01 -5.41 -5.54
C ARG A 231 13.03 -5.51 -4.37
N ARG A 232 13.23 -4.74 -3.32
CA ARG A 232 12.36 -4.71 -2.14
C ARG A 232 10.97 -4.17 -2.47
N ALA A 233 10.89 -3.08 -3.24
CA ALA A 233 9.63 -2.53 -3.71
C ALA A 233 8.89 -3.52 -4.63
N ALA A 234 9.60 -4.25 -5.50
CA ALA A 234 9.01 -5.29 -6.33
C ALA A 234 8.35 -6.40 -5.50
N LEU A 235 8.99 -6.84 -4.41
CA LEU A 235 8.39 -7.82 -3.49
C LEU A 235 7.08 -7.30 -2.89
N VAL A 236 7.07 -6.05 -2.42
CA VAL A 236 5.85 -5.43 -1.87
C VAL A 236 4.75 -5.31 -2.92
N LEU A 237 5.08 -4.82 -4.12
CA LEU A 237 4.13 -4.68 -5.24
C LEU A 237 3.60 -6.04 -5.73
N SER A 238 4.33 -7.12 -5.47
CA SER A 238 3.95 -8.50 -5.82
C SER A 238 3.23 -9.23 -4.68
N ALA A 239 2.83 -8.55 -3.61
CA ALA A 239 2.05 -9.15 -2.53
C ALA A 239 0.80 -9.92 -3.03
N PRO A 240 0.03 -9.44 -4.04
CA PRO A 240 -1.09 -10.21 -4.58
C PRO A 240 -0.67 -11.54 -5.19
N VAL A 241 0.51 -11.62 -5.81
CA VAL A 241 1.05 -12.86 -6.38
C VAL A 241 1.37 -13.87 -5.29
N ALA A 242 2.03 -13.41 -4.22
CA ALA A 242 2.36 -14.28 -3.09
C ALA A 242 1.09 -14.82 -2.40
N THR A 243 0.08 -13.98 -2.19
CA THR A 243 -1.19 -14.38 -1.60
C THR A 243 -1.96 -15.35 -2.50
N ALA A 244 -1.98 -15.12 -3.82
CA ALA A 244 -2.64 -16.02 -4.78
C ALA A 244 -1.98 -17.41 -4.81
N LEU A 245 -0.65 -17.48 -4.82
CA LEU A 245 0.08 -18.76 -4.75
C LEU A 245 -0.17 -19.48 -3.42
N LEU A 246 -0.21 -18.74 -2.31
CA LEU A 246 -0.55 -19.29 -1.00
C LEU A 246 -1.98 -19.85 -0.97
N ALA A 247 -2.95 -19.15 -1.57
CA ALA A 247 -4.34 -19.63 -1.67
C ALA A 247 -4.41 -20.97 -2.41
N ARG A 248 -3.73 -21.09 -3.56
CA ARG A 248 -3.68 -22.34 -4.31
C ARG A 248 -3.03 -23.48 -3.52
N LEU A 249 -1.99 -23.20 -2.75
CA LEU A 249 -1.35 -24.20 -1.89
C LEU A 249 -2.30 -24.65 -0.76
N VAL A 250 -3.01 -23.71 -0.13
CA VAL A 250 -3.98 -24.02 0.93
C VAL A 250 -5.13 -24.86 0.37
N ASP A 251 -5.69 -24.48 -0.78
CA ASP A 251 -6.77 -25.23 -1.44
C ASP A 251 -6.32 -26.64 -1.85
N ALA A 252 -5.05 -26.81 -2.24
CA ALA A 252 -4.50 -28.12 -2.58
C ALA A 252 -4.33 -29.06 -1.37
N VAL A 253 -4.07 -28.49 -0.19
CA VAL A 253 -3.79 -29.26 1.04
C VAL A 253 -5.03 -29.42 1.93
N HIS A 254 -5.99 -28.48 1.85
CA HIS A 254 -7.14 -28.43 2.75
C HIS A 254 -8.46 -28.47 1.97
N GLN A 255 -9.18 -29.59 2.09
CA GLN A 255 -10.53 -29.77 1.53
C GLN A 255 -11.58 -29.57 2.63
N GLY A 256 -11.80 -28.32 3.05
CA GLY A 256 -12.76 -28.02 4.10
C GLY A 256 -12.92 -26.53 4.39
N PRO A 257 -13.96 -26.15 5.15
CA PRO A 257 -14.11 -24.77 5.60
C PRO A 257 -13.03 -24.43 6.62
N ILE A 258 -12.25 -23.40 6.34
CA ILE A 258 -11.27 -22.84 7.28
C ILE A 258 -11.99 -21.76 8.09
N ASN A 259 -11.72 -21.71 9.39
CA ASN A 259 -12.22 -20.63 10.26
C ASN A 259 -11.73 -19.25 9.76
N ASP A 260 -12.62 -18.27 9.68
CA ASP A 260 -12.32 -16.91 9.21
C ASP A 260 -11.08 -16.28 9.87
N THR A 261 -10.87 -16.51 11.16
CA THR A 261 -9.72 -15.99 11.92
C THR A 261 -8.40 -16.61 11.43
N VAL A 262 -8.40 -17.93 11.21
CA VAL A 262 -7.24 -18.66 10.69
C VAL A 262 -6.92 -18.19 9.28
N SER A 263 -7.96 -17.95 8.49
CA SER A 263 -7.88 -17.47 7.12
C SER A 263 -7.28 -16.08 7.03
N ALA A 264 -7.73 -15.15 7.88
CA ALA A 264 -7.14 -13.83 7.98
C ALA A 264 -5.65 -13.89 8.39
N LEU A 265 -5.30 -14.75 9.34
CA LEU A 265 -3.90 -14.94 9.76
C LEU A 265 -3.03 -15.51 8.62
N ILE A 266 -3.55 -16.47 7.85
CA ILE A 266 -2.84 -17.06 6.71
C ILE A 266 -2.68 -16.01 5.60
N PHE A 267 -3.76 -15.37 5.16
CA PHE A 267 -3.74 -14.56 3.94
C PHE A 267 -3.24 -13.12 4.12
N PHE A 268 -3.32 -12.57 5.33
CA PHE A 268 -2.72 -11.26 5.65
C PHE A 268 -1.42 -11.40 6.45
N GLY A 269 -1.41 -12.26 7.47
CA GLY A 269 -0.28 -12.43 8.36
C GLY A 269 0.93 -13.06 7.68
N ALA A 270 0.77 -14.18 6.98
CA ALA A 270 1.92 -14.88 6.38
C ALA A 270 2.63 -14.05 5.28
N PRO A 271 1.93 -13.40 4.32
CA PRO A 271 2.59 -12.52 3.36
C PRO A 271 3.26 -11.31 4.02
N LEU A 272 2.66 -10.74 5.07
CA LEU A 272 3.27 -9.61 5.80
C LEU A 272 4.55 -10.04 6.53
N VAL A 273 4.51 -11.18 7.23
CA VAL A 273 5.69 -11.76 7.89
C VAL A 273 6.77 -12.07 6.87
N PHE A 274 6.40 -12.64 5.72
CA PHE A 274 7.34 -12.90 4.62
C PHE A 274 7.98 -11.61 4.10
N LEU A 275 7.20 -10.55 3.85
CA LEU A 275 7.70 -9.24 3.43
C LEU A 275 8.66 -8.61 4.46
N VAL A 276 8.39 -8.80 5.75
CA VAL A 276 9.27 -8.34 6.83
C VAL A 276 10.55 -9.18 6.88
N ALA A 277 10.44 -10.51 6.85
CA ALA A 277 11.56 -11.44 6.96
C ALA A 277 12.57 -11.31 5.81
N VAL A 278 12.09 -11.09 4.58
CA VAL A 278 12.94 -10.88 3.40
C VAL A 278 13.50 -9.43 3.35
N GLY A 279 13.15 -8.59 4.32
CA GLY A 279 13.61 -7.21 4.40
C GLY A 279 13.00 -6.31 3.32
N GLY A 280 11.82 -6.67 2.82
CA GLY A 280 11.05 -5.88 1.85
C GLY A 280 10.68 -4.50 2.41
N LEU A 281 10.30 -4.44 3.68
CA LEU A 281 9.91 -3.20 4.36
C LEU A 281 11.01 -2.66 5.29
N VAL A 282 11.63 -3.52 6.10
CA VAL A 282 12.53 -3.10 7.17
C VAL A 282 13.97 -2.95 6.69
N ARG A 283 14.60 -1.83 7.07
CA ARG A 283 16.04 -1.61 6.89
C ARG A 283 16.77 -2.25 8.07
N LEU A 284 17.21 -3.50 7.89
CA LEU A 284 18.09 -4.12 8.87
C LEU A 284 19.37 -3.27 9.02
N PRO A 285 19.78 -2.90 10.24
CA PRO A 285 21.01 -2.16 10.46
C PRO A 285 22.16 -2.97 9.86
N ARG A 286 22.92 -2.34 8.96
CA ARG A 286 24.18 -2.93 8.50
C ARG A 286 25.02 -3.13 9.75
N ARG A 287 25.34 -4.37 10.10
CA ARG A 287 26.37 -4.66 11.10
C ARG A 287 27.64 -4.00 10.58
N THR A 288 27.96 -2.82 11.10
CA THR A 288 29.29 -2.25 10.98
C THR A 288 30.20 -3.23 11.70
N SER A 289 30.98 -3.97 10.93
CA SER A 289 32.07 -4.77 11.45
C SER A 289 32.96 -3.84 12.27
N ALA A 290 32.91 -3.96 13.59
CA ALA A 290 33.84 -3.28 14.48
C ALA A 290 35.23 -3.78 14.11
N SER A 291 36.03 -2.88 13.55
CA SER A 291 37.47 -3.04 13.32
C SER A 291 38.22 -2.90 14.62
#